data_AF-A0A0M2GL24-F1
#
_entry.id   AF-A0A0M2GL24-F1
#
_cell.length_a   1.000
_cell.length_b   1.000
_cell.length_c   1.000
_cell.angle_alpha   90.00
_cell.angle_beta   90.00
_cell.angle_gamma   90.00
#
_symmetry.space_group_name_H-M   'P 1'
#
loop_
_entity.id
_entity.type
_entity.pdbx_description
1 polymer ?
#
loop_
_entity_poly.entity_id
_entity_poly.type
_entity_poly.pdbx_seq_one_letter_code
_entity_poly.pdbx_strand_id
1 'polypeptide(L)' 'MTEPAGSQRADLEKAVRSYGGLWDTERGLRALRDAGHDPRDKHTRQILRDLASQGLLMKVEDRPVTYRLA' A
#
# COMPACT_ATOMS: atom_id res chain seq x y z
N MET A 1 4.82 -3.26 23.50
CA MET A 1 5.43 -2.51 22.38
C MET A 1 4.71 -2.92 21.11
N THR A 2 3.71 -2.16 20.69
CA THR A 2 2.82 -2.54 19.58
C THR A 2 2.59 -1.32 18.71
N GLU A 3 3.53 -1.00 17.81
CA GLU A 3 3.28 -0.05 16.73
C GLU A 3 3.73 -0.53 15.33
N PRO A 4 3.62 -1.82 14.94
CA PRO A 4 3.96 -2.20 13.56
C PRO A 4 2.97 -1.68 12.51
N ALA A 5 1.69 -1.46 12.89
CA ALA A 5 0.64 -1.12 11.93
C ALA A 5 0.67 0.35 11.46
N GLY A 6 1.02 1.29 12.35
CA GLY A 6 1.15 2.71 12.01
C GLY A 6 2.29 2.97 11.03
N SER A 7 3.44 2.33 11.28
CA SER A 7 4.65 2.48 10.46
C SER A 7 4.47 1.92 9.04
N GLN A 8 3.89 0.72 8.89
CA GLN A 8 3.66 0.14 7.55
C GLN A 8 2.71 1.00 6.70
N ARG A 9 1.62 1.51 7.28
CA ARG A 9 0.71 2.41 6.54
C ARG A 9 1.43 3.69 6.11
N ALA A 10 2.17 4.32 7.02
CA ALA A 10 2.88 5.58 6.72
C ALA A 10 3.97 5.39 5.66
N ASP A 11 4.75 4.31 5.73
CA ASP A 11 5.79 4.00 4.76
C ASP A 11 5.18 3.67 3.39
N LEU A 12 4.07 2.93 3.35
CA LEU A 12 3.39 2.64 2.09
C LEU A 12 2.77 3.91 1.48
N GLU A 13 2.17 4.78 2.30
CA GLU A 13 1.68 6.10 1.86
C GLU A 13 2.81 6.95 1.27
N LYS A 14 3.96 7.00 1.95
CA LYS A 14 5.16 7.69 1.45
C LYS A 14 5.64 7.11 0.12
N ALA A 15 5.67 5.78 -0.01
CA ALA A 15 6.07 5.11 -1.24
C ALA A 15 5.10 5.39 -2.40
N VAL A 16 3.80 5.36 -2.14
CA VAL A 16 2.74 5.71 -3.11
C VAL A 16 2.93 7.12 -3.65
N ARG A 17 3.16 8.10 -2.77
CA ARG A 17 3.41 9.50 -3.15
C ARG A 17 4.74 9.69 -3.89
N SER A 18 5.78 8.97 -3.49
CA SER A 18 7.12 9.11 -4.07
C SER A 18 7.26 8.47 -5.45
N TYR A 19 6.69 7.28 -5.63
CA TYR A 19 6.90 6.49 -6.84
C TYR A 19 5.72 6.55 -7.83
N GLY A 20 4.54 7.02 -7.41
CA GLY A 20 3.35 7.10 -8.27
C GLY A 20 3.02 5.78 -8.99
N GLY A 21 2.37 5.87 -10.15
CA GLY A 21 2.08 4.71 -11.01
C GLY A 21 0.99 3.78 -10.47
N LEU A 22 1.02 2.52 -10.93
CA LEU A 22 0.04 1.49 -10.56
C LEU A 22 0.49 0.69 -9.34
N TRP A 23 -0.43 0.41 -8.44
CA TRP A 23 -0.20 -0.25 -7.16
C TRP A 23 -1.09 -1.46 -7.05
N ASP A 24 -0.49 -2.64 -7.11
CA ASP A 24 -1.11 -3.91 -6.76
C ASP A 24 -0.56 -4.41 -5.41
N THR A 25 -0.99 -5.61 -5.02
CA THR A 25 -0.54 -6.21 -3.76
C THR A 25 0.97 -6.49 -3.77
N GLU A 26 1.53 -6.93 -4.90
CA GLU A 26 2.95 -7.30 -5.00
C GLU A 26 3.85 -6.08 -4.86
N ARG A 27 3.52 -4.98 -5.53
CA ARG A 27 4.24 -3.71 -5.41
C ARG A 27 4.15 -3.16 -3.99
N GLY A 28 2.98 -3.27 -3.35
CA GLY A 28 2.81 -2.89 -1.95
C GLY A 28 3.70 -3.69 -1.00
N LEU A 29 3.78 -5.01 -1.19
CA LEU A 29 4.66 -5.88 -0.41
C LEU A 29 6.12 -5.52 -0.60
N ARG A 30 6.54 -5.27 -1.86
CA ARG A 30 7.91 -4.90 -2.17
C ARG A 30 8.30 -3.57 -1.53
N ALA A 31 7.46 -2.54 -1.65
CA ALA A 31 7.72 -1.24 -1.04
C ALA A 31 7.87 -1.32 0.48
N LEU A 32 7.07 -2.16 1.14
CA LEU A 32 7.17 -2.39 2.58
C LEU A 32 8.45 -3.16 2.95
N ARG A 33 8.86 -4.16 2.16
CA ARG A 33 10.15 -4.86 2.35
C ARG A 33 11.34 -3.93 2.16
N ASP A 34 11.30 -3.07 1.14
CA ASP A 34 12.33 -2.06 0.89
C ASP A 34 12.44 -1.04 2.05
N ALA A 35 11.34 -0.81 2.76
CA ALA A 35 11.29 -0.01 3.99
C ALA A 35 11.68 -0.78 5.27
N GLY A 36 12.10 -2.05 5.16
CA GLY A 36 12.58 -2.87 6.27
C GLY A 36 11.48 -3.62 7.05
N HIS A 37 10.26 -3.69 6.53
CA HIS A 37 9.17 -4.46 7.14
C HIS A 37 9.17 -5.93 6.67
N ASP A 38 8.51 -6.79 7.46
CA ASP A 38 8.08 -8.13 7.05
C ASP A 38 6.55 -8.13 6.80
N PRO A 39 6.09 -7.65 5.64
CA PRO A 39 4.68 -7.41 5.39
C PRO A 39 3.93 -8.71 5.07
N ARG A 40 2.68 -8.78 5.53
CA ARG A 40 1.74 -9.87 5.22
C ARG A 40 0.76 -9.43 4.16
N ASP A 41 0.50 -10.28 3.16
CA ASP A 41 -0.47 -10.06 2.07
C ASP A 41 -1.79 -9.43 2.52
N LYS A 42 -2.44 -10.03 3.51
CA LYS A 42 -3.74 -9.57 4.02
C LYS A 42 -3.65 -8.15 4.58
N HIS A 43 -2.58 -7.83 5.29
CA HIS A 43 -2.39 -6.52 5.90
C HIS A 43 -2.05 -5.47 4.84
N THR A 44 -1.16 -5.79 3.90
CA THR A 44 -0.82 -4.91 2.78
C THR A 44 -2.04 -4.58 1.93
N ARG A 45 -2.89 -5.58 1.60
CA ARG A 45 -4.17 -5.34 0.92
C ARG A 45 -5.12 -4.45 1.71
N GLN A 46 -5.13 -4.59 3.04
CA GLN A 46 -5.93 -3.71 3.89
C GLN A 46 -5.43 -2.27 3.81
N ILE A 47 -4.12 -2.04 3.93
CA ILE A 47 -3.52 -0.71 3.84
C ILE A 47 -3.84 -0.07 2.47
N LEU A 48 -3.66 -0.79 1.35
CA LEU A 48 -4.00 -0.27 0.02
C LEU A 48 -5.49 0.12 -0.09
N ARG A 49 -6.39 -0.68 0.48
CA ARG A 49 -7.82 -0.36 0.54
C ARG A 49 -8.11 0.85 1.42
N ASP A 50 -7.43 1.00 2.55
CA ASP A 50 -7.60 2.14 3.45
C ASP A 50 -7.13 3.43 2.77
N LEU A 51 -5.98 3.40 2.11
CA LEU A 51 -5.47 4.53 1.30
C LEU A 51 -6.44 4.89 0.17
N ALA A 52 -7.09 3.90 -0.44
CA ALA A 52 -8.12 4.16 -1.45
C ALA A 52 -9.39 4.77 -0.83
N SER A 53 -9.82 4.28 0.33
CA SER A 53 -10.98 4.80 1.06
C SER A 53 -10.77 6.24 1.54
N GLN A 54 -9.52 6.65 1.74
CA GLN A 54 -9.11 8.01 2.09
C GLN A 54 -8.85 8.90 0.86
N GLY A 55 -9.06 8.39 -0.35
CA GLY A 55 -8.92 9.16 -1.59
C GLY A 55 -7.48 9.37 -2.07
N LEU A 56 -6.48 8.73 -1.45
CA LEU A 56 -5.09 8.79 -1.96
C LEU A 56 -4.93 7.88 -3.19
N LEU A 57 -5.62 6.75 -3.19
CA LEU A 57 -5.60 5.79 -4.28
C LEU A 57 -6.98 5.69 -4.93
N MET A 58 -6.99 5.55 -6.25
CA MET A 58 -8.17 5.21 -7.04
C MET A 58 -8.03 3.79 -7.55
N LYS A 59 -9.08 2.97 -7.39
CA LYS A 59 -9.11 1.63 -7.96
C LYS A 59 -9.29 1.71 -9.48
N VAL A 60 -8.39 1.09 -10.23
CA VAL A 60 -8.39 1.09 -11.70
C VAL A 60 -8.90 -0.23 -12.26
N GLU A 61 -8.52 -1.35 -11.62
CA GLU A 61 -8.94 -2.69 -12.04
C GLU A 61 -9.37 -3.54 -10.84
N ASP A 62 -10.28 -4.48 -11.11
CA ASP A 62 -10.87 -5.37 -10.12
C ASP A 62 -10.20 -6.75 -10.07
N ARG A 63 -9.59 -7.20 -11.18
CA ARG A 63 -8.99 -8.52 -11.32
C ARG A 63 -7.80 -8.49 -12.31
N PRO A 64 -6.54 -8.51 -11.83
CA PRO A 64 -6.16 -8.33 -10.43
C PRO A 64 -6.53 -6.92 -9.91
N VAL A 65 -6.66 -6.78 -8.59
CA VAL A 65 -6.96 -5.47 -8.01
C VAL A 65 -5.75 -4.56 -8.16
N THR A 66 -5.94 -3.47 -8.89
CA THR A 66 -4.90 -2.48 -9.18
C THR A 66 -5.40 -1.09 -8.81
N TYR A 67 -4.56 -0.32 -8.14
CA TYR A 67 -4.81 1.06 -7.76
C TYR A 67 -3.88 2.01 -8.52
N ARG A 68 -4.23 3.29 -8.60
CA ARG A 68 -3.39 4.38 -9.07
C ARG A 68 -3.46 5.52 -8.08
N LEU A 69 -2.40 6.32 -7.98
CA LEU A 69 -2.48 7.60 -7.27
C LEU A 69 -3.64 8.44 -7.84
N ALA A 70 -4.51 8.93 -6.95
CA ALA A 70 -5.65 9.76 -7.30
C ALA A 70 -5.25 11.18 -7.76
#